data_AF-A0A963Y334-F1
#
_entry.id   AF-A0A963Y334-F1
#
_cell.length_a   1.000
_cell.length_b   1.000
_cell.length_c   1.000
_cell.angle_alpha   90.00
_cell.angle_beta   90.00
_cell.angle_gamma   90.00
#
_symmetry.space_group_name_H-M   'P 1'
#
loop_
_entity.id
_entity.type
_entity.pdbx_description
1 polymer ?
#
loop_
_entity_poly.entity_id
_entity_poly.type
_entity_poly.pdbx_seq_one_letter_code
_entity_poly.pdbx_strand_id
1 'polypeptide(L)'
;GFHGTFLSLVIDLPEAGMKDLSTRHVLRLETLLEAERPLTVYARLNLRCGPNTEQIAAELDQSGKPAEVEFDLAYADFATDQLDRAWIDLFFENPAMNRVALRDLTLSRVVRAAY
;
A
#
# COMPACT_ATOMS: atom_id res chain seq x y z
N GLY A 1 26.49 -8.62 -1.86
CA GLY A 1 25.27 -7.96 -2.38
C GLY A 1 24.10 -8.33 -1.49
N PHE A 2 22.90 -7.85 -1.82
CA PHE A 2 21.66 -8.32 -1.20
C PHE A 2 21.42 -9.80 -1.60
N HIS A 3 21.18 -10.68 -0.62
CA HIS A 3 20.94 -12.12 -0.85
C HIS A 3 19.53 -12.57 -0.44
N GLY A 4 18.65 -11.62 -0.08
CA GLY A 4 17.25 -11.91 0.22
C GLY A 4 16.43 -12.11 -1.04
N THR A 5 15.24 -12.70 -0.89
CA THR A 5 14.30 -12.92 -1.99
C THR A 5 13.36 -11.73 -2.22
N PHE A 6 13.23 -10.84 -1.22
CA PHE A 6 12.40 -9.65 -1.31
C PHE A 6 12.91 -8.52 -0.40
N LEU A 7 12.60 -7.28 -0.76
CA LEU A 7 12.74 -6.10 0.09
C LEU A 7 11.34 -5.58 0.43
N SER A 8 11.13 -5.19 1.68
CA SER A 8 9.89 -4.55 2.13
C SER A 8 10.22 -3.16 2.68
N LEU A 9 9.51 -2.14 2.21
CA LEU A 9 9.49 -0.80 2.78
C LEU A 9 8.14 -0.57 3.45
N VAL A 10 8.15 -0.42 4.76
CA VAL A 10 6.94 -0.23 5.57
C VAL A 10 6.74 1.25 5.91
N ILE A 11 5.56 1.77 5.61
CA ILE A 11 5.13 3.13 5.96
C ILE A 11 3.88 3.04 6.83
N ASP A 12 4.01 3.40 8.12
CA ASP A 12 2.88 3.51 9.02
C ASP A 12 1.97 4.69 8.63
N LEU A 13 0.65 4.47 8.65
CA LEU A 13 -0.31 5.55 8.53
C LEU A 13 -0.33 6.33 9.86
N PRO A 14 -0.33 7.68 9.81
CA PRO A 14 -0.50 8.47 11.01
C PRO A 14 -1.91 8.26 11.59
N GLU A 15 -2.07 8.45 12.90
CA GLU A 15 -3.36 8.35 13.61
C GLU A 15 -4.47 9.17 12.92
N ALA A 16 -4.13 10.38 12.46
CA ALA A 16 -5.04 11.25 11.72
C ALA A 16 -5.56 10.62 10.41
N GLY A 17 -4.79 9.77 9.75
CA GLY A 17 -5.20 9.04 8.54
C GLY A 17 -6.12 7.86 8.83
N MET A 18 -6.01 7.28 10.03
CA MET A 18 -6.86 6.16 10.48
C MET A 18 -8.17 6.63 11.11
N LYS A 19 -8.20 7.85 11.65
CA LYS A 19 -9.38 8.41 12.29
C LYS A 19 -10.61 8.37 11.37
N ASP A 20 -11.69 7.78 11.87
CA ASP A 20 -12.98 7.61 11.18
C ASP A 20 -12.89 6.79 9.86
N LEU A 21 -11.80 6.02 9.65
CA LEU A 21 -11.67 5.12 8.51
C LEU A 21 -12.75 4.04 8.58
N SER A 22 -13.34 3.71 7.43
CA SER A 22 -14.47 2.78 7.35
C SER A 22 -14.58 2.17 5.96
N THR A 23 -15.42 1.16 5.83
CA THR A 23 -15.74 0.47 4.56
C THR A 23 -16.38 1.37 3.49
N ARG A 24 -16.70 2.63 3.82
CA ARG A 24 -17.18 3.64 2.87
C ARG A 24 -16.04 4.40 2.18
N HIS A 25 -14.80 4.11 2.51
CA HIS A 25 -13.64 4.82 1.97
C HIS A 25 -12.89 3.96 0.96
N VAL A 26 -12.26 4.64 0.01
CA VAL A 26 -11.20 4.10 -0.84
C VAL A 26 -9.91 4.80 -0.44
N LEU A 27 -8.86 4.02 -0.20
CA LEU A 27 -7.51 4.57 -0.03
C LEU A 27 -6.78 4.45 -1.36
N ARG A 28 -6.25 5.56 -1.86
CA ARG A 28 -5.47 5.59 -3.09
C ARG A 28 -4.02 5.86 -2.78
N LEU A 29 -3.14 5.02 -3.32
CA LEU A 29 -1.70 5.19 -3.28
C LEU A 29 -1.20 5.60 -4.66
N GLU A 30 -0.51 6.72 -4.72
CA GLU A 30 0.16 7.22 -5.92
C GLU A 30 1.67 7.30 -5.66
N THR A 31 2.49 6.86 -6.61
CA THR A 31 3.96 7.00 -6.51
C THR A 31 4.62 6.95 -7.88
N LEU A 32 5.74 7.64 -8.04
CA LEU A 32 6.63 7.42 -9.17
C LEU A 32 7.67 6.34 -8.81
N LEU A 33 7.62 5.23 -9.54
CA LEU A 33 8.54 4.10 -9.39
C LEU A 33 9.44 3.98 -10.62
N GLU A 34 10.75 4.09 -10.41
CA GLU A 34 11.77 3.90 -11.43
C GLU A 34 12.67 2.72 -11.03
N ALA A 35 12.87 1.75 -11.92
CA ALA A 35 13.81 0.66 -11.71
C ALA A 35 14.76 0.53 -12.91
N GLU A 36 16.05 0.27 -12.64
CA GLU A 36 17.04 0.03 -13.69
C GLU A 36 16.70 -1.22 -14.52
N ARG A 37 16.15 -2.25 -13.85
CA ARG A 37 15.64 -3.48 -14.48
C ARG A 37 14.21 -3.72 -14.01
N PRO A 38 13.31 -4.23 -14.88
CA PRO A 38 11.97 -4.61 -14.46
C PRO A 38 12.01 -5.58 -13.28
N LEU A 39 11.19 -5.32 -12.27
CA LEU A 39 10.98 -6.20 -11.12
C LEU A 39 9.52 -6.09 -10.68
N THR A 40 8.95 -7.11 -10.05
CA THR A 40 7.59 -7.02 -9.55
C THR A 40 7.55 -6.22 -8.24
N VAL A 41 6.64 -5.27 -8.14
CA VAL A 41 6.43 -4.48 -6.91
C VAL A 41 4.96 -4.52 -6.53
N TYR A 42 4.67 -4.85 -5.27
CA TYR A 42 3.32 -4.83 -4.72
C TYR A 42 3.22 -3.76 -3.65
N ALA A 43 2.09 -3.04 -3.62
CA ALA A 43 1.67 -2.26 -2.47
C ALA A 43 0.62 -3.05 -1.70
N ARG A 44 0.83 -3.25 -0.41
CA ARG A 44 -0.10 -3.93 0.49
C ARG A 44 -0.56 -3.01 1.60
N LEU A 45 -1.85 -2.70 1.62
CA LEU A 45 -2.51 -2.10 2.77
C LEU A 45 -2.72 -3.17 3.84
N ASN A 46 -2.35 -2.84 5.07
CA ASN A 46 -2.60 -3.66 6.25
C ASN A 46 -3.45 -2.86 7.23
N LEU A 47 -4.54 -3.46 7.71
CA LEU A 47 -5.46 -2.87 8.70
C LEU A 47 -5.53 -3.80 9.90
N ARG A 48 -4.85 -3.44 10.99
CA ARG A 48 -4.84 -4.23 12.21
C ARG A 48 -5.98 -3.82 13.14
N CYS A 49 -6.75 -4.83 13.54
CA CYS A 49 -7.83 -4.72 14.51
C CYS A 49 -7.58 -5.73 15.63
N GLY A 50 -6.93 -5.30 16.71
CA GLY A 50 -6.56 -6.16 17.83
C GLY A 50 -5.58 -7.28 17.41
N PRO A 51 -5.96 -8.57 17.51
CA PRO A 51 -5.10 -9.68 17.08
C PRO A 51 -5.14 -9.94 15.56
N ASN A 52 -6.13 -9.39 14.85
CA ASN A 52 -6.35 -9.67 13.44
C ASN A 52 -5.73 -8.56 12.57
N THR A 53 -5.26 -8.92 11.38
CA THR A 53 -4.78 -7.96 10.38
C THR A 53 -5.40 -8.31 9.04
N GLU A 54 -6.19 -7.38 8.51
CA GLU A 54 -6.72 -7.48 7.16
C GLU A 54 -5.70 -6.95 6.16
N GLN A 55 -5.53 -7.64 5.03
CA GLN A 55 -4.49 -7.36 4.05
C GLN A 55 -5.06 -7.27 2.64
N ILE A 56 -4.80 -6.15 1.97
CA ILE A 56 -5.20 -5.94 0.57
C ILE A 56 -3.95 -5.57 -0.21
N ALA A 57 -3.62 -6.34 -1.24
CA ALA A 57 -2.45 -6.12 -2.08
C ALA A 57 -2.84 -5.76 -3.51
N ALA A 58 -2.09 -4.84 -4.12
CA ALA A 58 -2.19 -4.47 -5.51
C ALA A 58 -0.79 -4.37 -6.13
N GLU A 59 -0.64 -4.79 -7.37
CA GLU A 59 0.61 -4.66 -8.11
C GLU A 59 0.79 -3.20 -8.58
N LEU A 60 2.00 -2.66 -8.46
CA LEU A 60 2.35 -1.33 -8.95
C LEU A 60 2.83 -1.42 -10.39
N ASP A 61 2.15 -0.68 -11.28
CA ASP A 61 2.57 -0.53 -12.67
C ASP A 61 3.92 0.22 -12.77
N GLN A 62 4.74 -0.18 -13.74
CA GLN A 62 6.04 0.41 -14.06
C GLN A 62 6.12 0.92 -15.50
N SER A 63 4.97 1.21 -16.12
CA SER A 63 4.86 1.71 -17.49
C SER A 63 5.42 3.13 -17.74
N GLY A 64 6.13 3.72 -16.77
CA GLY A 64 6.76 5.05 -16.88
C GLY A 64 5.81 6.22 -16.58
N LYS A 65 4.63 5.95 -16.03
CA LYS A 65 3.71 6.93 -15.43
C LYS A 65 3.73 6.76 -13.90
N PRO A 66 3.21 7.73 -13.13
CA PRO A 66 2.92 7.49 -11.72
C PRO A 66 2.06 6.23 -11.59
N ALA A 67 2.52 5.28 -10.79
CA ALA A 67 1.76 4.11 -10.40
C ALA A 67 0.64 4.56 -9.47
N GLU A 68 -0.58 4.12 -9.74
CA GLU A 68 -1.77 4.41 -8.94
C GLU A 68 -2.47 3.10 -8.61
N VAL A 69 -2.74 2.87 -7.33
CA VAL A 69 -3.55 1.73 -6.87
C VAL A 69 -4.60 2.20 -5.87
N GLU A 70 -5.76 1.56 -5.93
CA GLU A 70 -6.89 1.84 -5.05
C GLU A 70 -7.21 0.61 -4.19
N PHE A 71 -7.32 0.83 -2.89
CA PHE A 71 -7.80 -0.12 -1.91
C PHE A 71 -9.24 0.26 -1.52
N ASP A 72 -10.23 -0.38 -2.16
CA ASP A 72 -11.64 -0.20 -1.80
C ASP A 72 -11.95 -0.97 -0.50
N LEU A 73 -12.15 -0.22 0.58
CA LEU A 73 -12.36 -0.79 1.91
C LEU A 73 -13.73 -1.43 2.07
N ALA A 74 -14.63 -1.31 1.09
CA ALA A 74 -15.89 -2.06 1.08
C ALA A 74 -15.67 -3.58 1.02
N TYR A 75 -14.52 -4.00 0.50
CA TYR A 75 -14.13 -5.42 0.41
C TYR A 75 -13.20 -5.87 1.53
N ALA A 76 -12.81 -4.95 2.42
CA ALA A 76 -11.98 -5.26 3.58
C ALA A 76 -12.85 -5.85 4.70
N ASP A 77 -12.48 -7.03 5.20
CA ASP A 77 -13.13 -7.61 6.37
C ASP A 77 -12.45 -7.13 7.67
N PHE A 78 -12.76 -5.90 8.09
CA PHE A 78 -12.19 -5.32 9.30
C PHE A 78 -13.22 -4.63 10.20
N ALA A 79 -13.02 -4.80 11.52
CA ALA A 79 -13.81 -4.13 12.54
C ALA A 79 -13.31 -2.69 12.72
N THR A 80 -13.99 -1.74 12.09
CA THR A 80 -13.58 -0.32 12.03
C THR A 80 -13.41 0.33 13.41
N ASP A 81 -14.20 -0.08 14.39
CA ASP A 81 -14.15 0.38 15.78
C ASP A 81 -12.94 -0.13 16.56
N GLN A 82 -12.27 -1.16 16.05
CA GLN A 82 -11.10 -1.79 16.65
C GLN A 82 -9.80 -1.51 15.88
N LEU A 83 -9.85 -0.68 14.83
CA LEU A 83 -8.67 -0.31 14.04
C LEU A 83 -7.64 0.39 14.94
N ASP A 84 -6.50 -0.27 15.18
CA ASP A 84 -5.44 0.23 16.07
C ASP A 84 -4.18 0.67 15.31
N ARG A 85 -3.92 0.07 14.14
CA ARG A 85 -2.76 0.35 13.31
C ARG A 85 -3.06 0.06 11.85
N ALA A 86 -2.55 0.90 10.97
CA ALA A 86 -2.54 0.67 9.54
C ALA A 86 -1.19 1.03 8.95
N TRP A 87 -0.75 0.29 7.93
CA TRP A 87 0.49 0.57 7.23
C TRP A 87 0.41 0.11 5.78
N ILE A 88 1.19 0.79 4.92
CA ILE A 88 1.50 0.31 3.57
C ILE A 88 2.83 -0.45 3.64
N ASP A 89 2.85 -1.63 3.03
CA ASP A 89 4.06 -2.39 2.75
C ASP A 89 4.30 -2.36 1.24
N LEU A 90 5.41 -1.76 0.81
CA LEU A 90 5.90 -1.84 -0.56
C LEU A 90 6.88 -3.01 -0.66
N PHE A 91 6.45 -4.07 -1.35
CA PHE A 91 7.16 -5.33 -1.48
C PHE A 91 7.79 -5.44 -2.86
N PHE A 92 9.12 -5.48 -2.90
CA PHE A 92 9.93 -5.59 -4.12
C PHE A 92 10.46 -7.02 -4.25
N GLU A 93 10.08 -7.72 -5.32
CA GLU A 93 10.55 -9.07 -5.57
C GLU A 93 11.94 -9.10 -6.20
N ASN A 94 12.79 -10.01 -5.70
CA ASN A 94 14.14 -10.24 -6.21
C ASN A 94 14.95 -8.95 -6.51
N PRO A 95 15.05 -7.99 -5.58
CA PRO A 95 15.62 -6.66 -5.85
C PRO A 95 17.16 -6.66 -5.95
N ALA A 96 17.80 -7.84 -5.92
CA ALA A 96 19.25 -7.94 -5.89
C ALA A 96 19.89 -7.32 -7.14
N MET A 97 20.94 -6.51 -6.92
CA MET A 97 21.68 -5.83 -7.99
C MET A 97 20.81 -4.97 -8.91
N ASN A 98 19.75 -4.36 -8.36
CA ASN A 98 18.86 -3.46 -9.07
C ASN A 98 18.78 -2.11 -8.34
N ARG A 99 18.89 -1.00 -9.07
CA ARG A 99 18.63 0.33 -8.52
C ARG A 99 17.16 0.65 -8.67
N VAL A 100 16.48 0.83 -7.54
CA VAL A 100 15.08 1.24 -7.48
C VAL A 100 14.99 2.63 -6.85
N ALA A 101 14.23 3.53 -7.46
CA ALA A 101 13.93 4.85 -6.93
C ALA A 101 12.41 5.00 -6.81
N LEU A 102 11.98 5.38 -5.61
CA LEU A 102 10.58 5.69 -5.29
C LEU A 102 10.50 7.20 -5.03
N ARG A 103 9.55 7.90 -5.65
CA ARG A 103 9.29 9.33 -5.43
C ARG A 103 7.81 9.59 -5.22
N ASP A 104 7.54 10.68 -4.50
CA ASP A 104 6.20 11.26 -4.32
C ASP A 104 5.13 10.27 -3.84
N LEU A 105 5.49 9.41 -2.88
CA LEU A 105 4.56 8.45 -2.28
C LEU A 105 3.43 9.19 -1.55
N THR A 106 2.26 9.21 -2.18
CA THR A 106 1.08 9.94 -1.73
C THR A 106 -0.04 8.98 -1.42
N LEU A 107 -0.56 9.01 -0.20
CA LEU A 107 -1.75 8.27 0.19
C LEU A 107 -2.90 9.26 0.38
N SER A 108 -4.00 9.05 -0.33
CA SER A 108 -5.21 9.85 -0.19
C SER A 108 -6.40 8.98 0.21
N ARG A 109 -7.36 9.60 0.90
CA ARG A 109 -8.62 8.98 1.30
C ARG A 109 -9.76 9.68 0.60
N VAL A 110 -10.59 8.91 -0.10
CA VAL A 110 -11.81 9.41 -0.73
C VAL A 110 -13.02 8.64 -0.24
N VAL A 111 -14.18 9.28 -0.20
CA VAL A 111 -15.46 8.60 0.06
C VAL A 111 -15.84 7.86 -1.22
N ARG A 112 -16.16 6.58 -1.10
CA ARG A 112 -16.63 5.73 -2.19
C ARG A 112 -17.91 6.33 -2.78
N ALA A 113 -18.00 6.38 -4.11
CA ALA A 113 -19.23 6.82 -4.78
C ALA A 113 -20.40 5.88 -4.40
N ALA A 114 -21.57 6.46 -4.15
CA ALA A 114 -22.80 5.69 -3.99
C ALA A 114 -23.23 5.18 -5.38
N TYR A 115 -23.46 3.87 -5.47
CA TYR A 115 -24.18 3.28 -6.60
C TYR A 115 -25.68 3.46 -6.40
#